data_AF-A0A968LEG4-F1
#
_entry.id   AF-A0A968LEG4-F1
#
_cell.length_a   1.000
_cell.length_b   1.000
_cell.length_c   1.000
_cell.angle_alpha   90.00
_cell.angle_beta   90.00
_cell.angle_gamma   90.00
#
_symmetry.space_group_name_H-M   'P 1'
#
loop_
_entity.id
_entity.type
_entity.pdbx_description
1 polymer ?
#
loop_
_entity_poly.entity_id
_entity_poly.type
_entity_poly.pdbx_seq_one_letter_code
_entity_poly.pdbx_strand_id
1 'polypeptide(L)'
;MQLTSEQPQSLPILGLSVDILPNYPQWLATQIAQGQGVHVVTLNAEMTMQARISPELAAVIQQAELVIPDGAGVVMHFRLRGRKIDRCPGIELATSLLHTSVQQQPWSF
;
A
#
# COMPACT_ATOMS: atom_id res chain seq x y z
N MET A 1 2.96 23.56 -5.21
CA MET A 1 1.77 22.82 -5.71
C MET A 1 0.99 22.34 -4.51
N GLN A 2 -0.30 22.65 -4.42
CA GLN A 2 -1.16 22.14 -3.34
C GLN A 2 -1.33 20.63 -3.52
N LEU A 3 -0.86 19.85 -2.55
CA LEU A 3 -1.02 18.40 -2.49
C LEU A 3 -2.43 18.11 -1.97
N THR A 4 -3.41 18.01 -2.86
CA THR A 4 -4.70 17.38 -2.50
C THR A 4 -4.45 15.88 -2.40
N SER A 5 -4.31 15.36 -1.17
CA SER A 5 -4.17 13.93 -0.92
C SER A 5 -5.53 13.26 -1.10
N GLU A 6 -5.72 12.57 -2.23
CA GLU A 6 -6.83 11.62 -2.36
C GLU A 6 -6.71 10.54 -1.27
N GLN A 7 -7.83 10.18 -0.65
CA GLN A 7 -7.86 9.10 0.32
C GLN A 7 -7.84 7.74 -0.39
N PRO A 8 -7.18 6.72 0.18
CA PRO A 8 -7.14 5.39 -0.42
C PRO A 8 -8.55 4.79 -0.55
N GLN A 9 -8.85 4.22 -1.71
CA GLN A 9 -10.08 3.46 -1.89
C GLN A 9 -9.87 2.02 -1.39
N SER A 10 -10.48 1.67 -0.27
CA SER A 10 -10.38 0.32 0.28
C SER A 10 -11.33 -0.66 -0.44
N LEU A 11 -10.79 -1.78 -0.92
CA LEU A 11 -11.51 -2.84 -1.61
C LEU A 11 -11.38 -4.17 -0.87
N PRO A 12 -12.48 -4.92 -0.65
CA PRO A 12 -12.44 -6.16 0.11
C PRO A 12 -11.77 -7.30 -0.68
N ILE A 13 -10.96 -8.10 0.01
CA ILE A 13 -10.37 -9.34 -0.49
C ILE A 13 -10.32 -10.39 0.62
N LEU A 14 -11.16 -11.43 0.50
CA LEU A 14 -11.14 -12.62 1.37
C LEU A 14 -11.13 -12.36 2.89
N GLY A 15 -11.80 -11.31 3.37
CA GLY A 15 -11.87 -10.95 4.79
C GLY A 15 -10.85 -9.89 5.23
N LEU A 16 -10.01 -9.43 4.31
CA LEU A 16 -9.14 -8.27 4.45
C LEU A 16 -9.59 -7.16 3.49
N SER A 17 -8.90 -6.03 3.54
CA SER A 17 -9.04 -4.95 2.58
C SER A 17 -7.69 -4.62 1.93
N VAL A 18 -7.74 -4.16 0.68
CA VAL A 18 -6.60 -3.62 -0.08
C VAL A 18 -6.96 -2.22 -0.52
N ASP A 19 -6.05 -1.30 -0.28
CA ASP A 19 -6.21 0.11 -0.60
C ASP A 19 -5.66 0.40 -1.98
N ILE A 20 -6.48 1.08 -2.79
CA ILE A 20 -6.14 1.46 -4.16
C ILE A 20 -5.96 2.97 -4.21
N LEU A 21 -4.79 3.38 -4.70
CA LEU A 21 -4.43 4.76 -4.97
C LEU A 21 -3.87 4.88 -6.39
N PRO A 22 -4.07 6.03 -7.07
CA PRO A 22 -3.41 6.30 -8.33
C PRO A 22 -1.90 6.52 -8.18
N ASN A 23 -1.44 6.98 -7.02
CA ASN A 23 -0.02 7.23 -6.75
C ASN A 23 0.33 7.03 -5.27
N TYR A 24 0.75 5.80 -4.92
CA TYR A 24 1.16 5.46 -3.55
C TYR A 24 2.38 6.26 -3.05
N PRO A 25 3.48 6.44 -3.83
CA PRO A 25 4.62 7.23 -3.38
C PRO A 25 4.26 8.67 -3.01
N GLN A 26 3.42 9.33 -3.81
CA GLN A 26 3.01 10.71 -3.55
C GLN A 26 2.16 10.84 -2.28
N TRP A 27 1.25 9.88 -2.05
CA TRP A 27 0.45 9.84 -0.84
C TRP A 27 1.34 9.66 0.40
N LEU A 28 2.25 8.68 0.37
CA LEU A 28 3.20 8.43 1.47
C LEU A 28 4.12 9.62 1.73
N ALA A 29 4.64 10.26 0.68
CA ALA A 29 5.46 11.47 0.82
C ALA A 29 4.67 12.61 1.52
N THR A 30 3.37 12.71 1.25
CA THR A 30 2.50 13.70 1.91
C THR A 30 2.33 13.39 3.41
N GLN A 31 2.17 12.11 3.78
CA GLN A 31 2.09 11.70 5.19
C GLN A 31 3.40 11.94 5.93
N ILE A 32 4.54 11.60 5.31
CA ILE A 32 5.86 11.88 5.87
C ILE A 32 6.08 13.38 6.08
N ALA A 33 5.70 14.22 5.10
CA ALA A 33 5.81 15.68 5.22
C ALA A 33 4.93 16.28 6.34
N GLN A 34 3.86 15.57 6.72
CA GLN A 34 3.00 15.93 7.86
C GLN A 34 3.50 15.37 9.20
N GLY A 35 4.66 14.70 9.21
CA GLY A 35 5.22 14.05 10.40
C GLY A 35 4.46 12.80 10.82
N GLN A 36 3.67 12.20 9.94
CA GLN A 36 2.90 10.98 10.21
C GLN A 36 3.66 9.75 9.73
N GLY A 37 3.95 8.83 10.66
CA GLY A 37 4.42 7.49 10.33
C GLY A 37 3.26 6.65 9.78
N VAL A 38 3.55 5.83 8.77
CA VAL A 38 2.56 4.96 8.12
C VAL A 38 3.10 3.53 8.12
N HIS A 39 2.36 2.59 8.68
CA HIS A 39 2.59 1.17 8.52
C HIS A 39 2.00 0.73 7.17
N VAL A 40 2.88 0.32 6.25
CA VAL A 40 2.51 -0.16 4.92
C VAL A 40 2.60 -1.68 4.88
N VAL A 41 1.52 -2.34 4.48
CA VAL A 41 1.48 -3.79 4.25
C VAL A 41 1.43 -4.09 2.75
N THR A 42 2.40 -4.86 2.27
CA THR A 42 2.46 -5.34 0.88
C THR A 42 1.70 -6.66 0.74
N LEU A 43 0.38 -6.59 0.55
CA LEU A 43 -0.46 -7.78 0.61
C LEU A 43 -0.28 -8.66 -0.64
N ASN A 44 0.13 -9.90 -0.44
CA ASN A 44 0.19 -10.95 -1.46
C ASN A 44 -0.85 -12.06 -1.21
N ALA A 45 -0.93 -13.04 -2.12
CA ALA A 45 -1.92 -14.12 -2.04
C ALA A 45 -1.67 -15.03 -0.83
N GLU A 46 -0.41 -15.31 -0.52
CA GLU A 46 0.03 -16.14 0.59
C GLU A 46 -0.41 -15.53 1.93
N MET A 47 -0.11 -14.24 2.16
CA MET A 47 -0.53 -13.49 3.34
C MET A 47 -2.05 -13.43 3.46
N THR A 48 -2.75 -13.20 2.34
CA THR A 48 -4.21 -13.18 2.32
C THR A 48 -4.79 -14.52 2.80
N MET A 49 -4.23 -15.63 2.35
CA MET A 49 -4.68 -16.96 2.75
C MET A 49 -4.30 -17.30 4.19
N GLN A 50 -3.10 -16.91 4.65
CA GLN A 50 -2.65 -17.12 6.02
C GLN A 50 -3.49 -16.32 7.03
N ALA A 51 -3.87 -15.08 6.71
CA ALA A 51 -4.70 -14.25 7.57
C ALA A 51 -6.08 -14.86 7.85
N ARG A 52 -6.58 -15.75 6.99
CA ARG A 52 -7.86 -16.45 7.22
C ARG A 52 -7.79 -17.47 8.35
N ILE A 53 -6.60 -17.97 8.67
CA ILE A 53 -6.39 -18.99 9.71
C ILE A 53 -5.56 -18.47 10.89
N SER A 54 -4.95 -17.28 10.76
CA SER A 54 -4.24 -16.58 11.83
C SER A 54 -4.92 -15.23 12.12
N PRO A 55 -5.74 -15.16 13.19
CA PRO A 55 -6.40 -13.92 13.60
C PRO A 55 -5.42 -12.81 13.96
N GLU A 56 -4.27 -13.16 14.51
CA GLU A 56 -3.20 -12.22 14.86
C GLU A 56 -2.64 -11.53 13.61
N LEU A 57 -2.37 -12.30 12.56
CA LEU A 57 -1.93 -11.73 11.28
C LEU A 57 -3.01 -10.86 10.65
N ALA A 58 -4.27 -11.30 10.67
CA ALA A 58 -5.37 -10.49 10.16
C ALA A 58 -5.50 -9.15 10.89
N ALA A 59 -5.34 -9.15 12.22
CA ALA A 59 -5.38 -7.94 13.02
C ALA A 59 -4.26 -6.96 12.65
N VAL A 60 -3.02 -7.45 12.51
CA VAL A 60 -1.88 -6.60 12.09
C VAL A 60 -2.11 -5.99 10.71
N ILE A 61 -2.64 -6.76 9.76
CA ILE A 61 -2.93 -6.26 8.41
C ILE A 61 -4.04 -5.19 8.45
N GLN A 62 -5.10 -5.42 9.21
CA GLN A 62 -6.24 -4.49 9.31
C GLN A 62 -5.91 -3.19 10.07
N GLN A 63 -4.87 -3.21 10.92
CA GLN A 63 -4.41 -2.04 11.65
C GLN A 63 -3.44 -1.16 10.84
N ALA A 64 -2.94 -1.64 9.70
CA ALA A 64 -2.06 -0.86 8.85
C ALA A 64 -2.78 0.34 8.25
N GLU A 65 -2.13 1.50 8.19
CA GLU A 65 -2.68 2.69 7.56
C GLU A 65 -2.74 2.58 6.03
N LEU A 66 -1.98 1.66 5.43
CA LEU A 66 -2.00 1.42 3.99
C LEU A 66 -1.72 -0.05 3.65
N VAL A 67 -2.66 -0.72 2.98
CA VAL A 67 -2.49 -2.09 2.48
C VAL A 67 -2.43 -2.09 0.95
N ILE A 68 -1.26 -2.30 0.36
CA ILE A 68 -1.08 -2.24 -1.11
C ILE A 68 -1.19 -3.62 -1.78
N PRO A 69 -1.61 -3.70 -3.06
CA PRO A 69 -1.66 -4.95 -3.81
C PRO A 69 -0.28 -5.39 -4.32
N ASP A 70 0.46 -6.20 -3.54
CA ASP A 70 1.72 -6.81 -3.97
C ASP A 70 1.54 -8.27 -4.36
N GLY A 71 1.14 -8.53 -5.60
CA GLY A 71 1.21 -9.87 -6.16
C GLY A 71 0.20 -10.12 -7.25
N ALA A 72 0.53 -11.06 -8.14
CA ALA A 72 -0.35 -11.43 -9.24
C ALA A 72 -1.69 -11.98 -8.75
N GLY A 73 -1.71 -12.74 -7.65
CA GLY A 73 -2.94 -13.32 -7.10
C GLY A 73 -3.94 -12.28 -6.60
N VAL A 74 -3.47 -11.22 -5.94
CA VAL A 74 -4.32 -10.10 -5.49
C VAL A 74 -4.90 -9.35 -6.69
N VAL A 75 -4.07 -9.03 -7.67
CA VAL A 75 -4.53 -8.39 -8.91
C VAL A 75 -5.52 -9.27 -9.67
N MET A 76 -5.25 -10.57 -9.76
CA MET A 76 -6.13 -11.54 -10.42
C MET A 76 -7.49 -11.64 -9.72
N HIS A 77 -7.54 -11.61 -8.39
CA HIS A 77 -8.78 -11.63 -7.61
C HIS A 77 -9.75 -10.52 -8.03
N PHE A 78 -9.25 -9.31 -8.26
CA PHE A 78 -10.05 -8.16 -8.67
C PHE A 78 -10.38 -8.19 -10.16
N ARG A 79 -9.44 -8.62 -11.02
CA ARG A 79 -9.69 -8.78 -12.47
C ARG A 79 -10.83 -9.75 -12.74
N LEU A 80 -10.87 -10.87 -12.03
CA LEU A 80 -11.98 -11.85 -12.11
C LEU A 80 -13.34 -11.28 -11.68
N ARG A 81 -13.34 -10.16 -10.94
CA ARG A 81 -14.55 -9.42 -10.51
C ARG A 81 -14.80 -8.16 -11.34
N GLY A 82 -14.19 -8.07 -12.53
CA GLY A 82 -14.38 -6.94 -13.45
C GLY A 82 -13.71 -5.65 -12.99
N ARG A 83 -12.82 -5.69 -11.99
CA ARG A 83 -12.06 -4.53 -11.52
C ARG A 83 -10.61 -4.64 -11.97
N LYS A 84 -10.15 -3.67 -12.75
CA LYS A 84 -8.75 -3.55 -13.13
C LYS A 84 -8.02 -2.76 -12.05
N ILE A 85 -7.09 -3.40 -11.35
CA ILE A 85 -6.14 -2.75 -10.47
C ILE A 85 -4.72 -3.06 -10.94
N ASP A 86 -3.80 -2.15 -10.67
CA ASP A 86 -2.39 -2.34 -10.94
C ASP A 86 -1.68 -2.94 -9.72
N ARG A 87 -0.65 -3.75 -9.98
CA ARG A 87 0.21 -4.29 -8.93
C ARG A 87 1.11 -3.17 -8.43
N CYS A 88 1.34 -3.11 -7.13
CA CYS A 88 2.36 -2.26 -6.51
C CYS A 88 3.36 -3.14 -5.75
N PRO A 89 4.49 -3.52 -6.38
CA PRO A 89 5.53 -4.28 -5.69
C PRO A 89 6.19 -3.45 -4.59
N GLY A 90 6.38 -4.04 -3.41
CA GLY A 90 6.98 -3.33 -2.28
C GLY A 90 8.36 -2.74 -2.57
N ILE A 91 9.17 -3.46 -3.35
CA ILE A 91 10.52 -3.02 -3.75
C ILE A 91 10.49 -1.79 -4.66
N GLU A 92 9.54 -1.71 -5.58
CA GLU A 92 9.38 -0.57 -6.49
C GLU A 92 8.87 0.66 -5.74
N LEU A 93 7.95 0.44 -4.80
CA LEU A 93 7.46 1.49 -3.91
C LEU A 93 8.59 2.06 -3.05
N ALA A 94 9.36 1.19 -2.37
CA ALA A 94 10.49 1.60 -1.55
C ALA A 94 11.54 2.36 -2.36
N THR A 95 11.87 1.86 -3.55
CA THR A 95 12.82 2.52 -4.47
C THR A 95 12.33 3.92 -4.86
N SER A 96 11.04 4.05 -5.20
CA SER A 96 10.43 5.33 -5.55
C SER A 96 10.50 6.33 -4.40
N LEU A 97 10.20 5.90 -3.17
CA LEU A 97 10.28 6.75 -1.97
C LEU A 97 11.71 7.21 -1.68
N LEU A 98 12.69 6.33 -1.80
CA LEU A 98 14.10 6.67 -1.63
C LEU A 98 14.52 7.75 -2.64
N HIS A 99 14.17 7.58 -3.92
CA HIS A 99 14.43 8.60 -4.95
C HIS A 99 13.78 9.95 -4.64
N THR A 100 12.53 9.96 -4.17
CA THR A 100 11.84 11.21 -3.80
C THR A 100 12.50 11.88 -2.60
N SER A 101 12.95 11.12 -1.60
CA SER A 101 13.59 11.67 -0.40
C SER A 101 14.90 12.43 -0.70
N VAL A 102 15.72 11.88 -1.61
CA VAL A 102 16.99 12.50 -2.03
C VAL A 102 16.77 13.83 -2.77
N GLN A 103 15.67 13.98 -3.51
CA GLN A 103 15.34 15.22 -4.22
C GLN A 103 14.78 16.32 -3.30
N GLN A 104 14.20 15.95 -2.16
CA GLN A 104 13.56 16.91 -1.26
C GLN A 104 14.53 17.49 -0.22
N GLN A 105 15.54 16.73 0.22
CA GLN A 105 16.64 17.23 1.06
C GLN A 105 17.93 16.44 0.78
N PRO A 106 19.05 17.06 0.40
CA PRO A 106 20.34 16.38 0.45
C PRO A 106 20.63 16.04 1.91
N TRP A 107 20.78 14.75 2.22
CA TRP A 107 21.17 14.29 3.55
C TRP A 107 22.44 15.05 3.98
N SER A 108 22.33 15.81 5.06
CA SER A 108 23.44 16.54 5.67
C SER A 108 23.91 15.74 6.89
N PHE A 109 25.21 15.45 6.94
CA PHE A 109 25.90 14.87 8.11
C PHE A 109 26.01 15.88 9.25
#